data_AF-A0A6P5YSI2-F1
#
_entry.id   AF-A0A6P5YSI2-F1
#
_cell.length_a   1.000
_cell.length_b   1.000
_cell.length_c   1.000
_cell.angle_alpha   90.00
_cell.angle_beta   90.00
_cell.angle_gamma   90.00
#
_symmetry.space_group_name_H-M   'P 1'
#
loop_
_entity.id
_entity.type
_entity.pdbx_description
1 polymer ?
#
loop_
_entity_poly.entity_id
_entity_poly.type
_entity_poly.pdbx_seq_one_letter_code
_entity_poly.pdbx_strand_id
1 'polypeptide(L)'
;MSGQKQAEEAIVPCFNETNEHDEKEEEKGDHSIFSVKSLLWHGGSVYDAWFSCASNQVAQVLLTLPYSFSQMGMLSGIILQVFYGVLGSWTAYLISFLYIEYRSRKEKDNVSFKNHVIQWFEVLDGLLGPYWKAVGLAFNCTFLLFGSVIQLIACASNIYYINDKLDKRTWTYIFGACCATTVFIPSFHNYRIWSFLGLGMTTYTAWYLTIASLVHGQVEGVTHQGPTKLVLYFTGATNILYTFGGHAVTVEIMHAMWKPQKFKYIYLLATLYVFTLTIPSATAVYWAFGDQLLHHSNAFSLLPRSAWRDAAVVLMLIHQFITFGFACTPLYFVWEKVVGMHDTKSICLRAVCRLPVVIPIWFLAIIFPFFGPINSAVGSLLVSFTVYVIPALAHMLTYRSASARQNAAEKPPFFLPSWTAVYAVNAFVVIWVFVVGFGLGGWASMTNFIKQVDTFGLFAKCYQCPPSPSSKHH
;
A
#
# COMPACT_ATOMS: atom_id res chain seq x y z
N MET A 1 -10.04 32.92 -46.49
CA MET A 1 -11.33 32.28 -46.88
C MET A 1 -10.99 30.91 -47.45
N SER A 2 -10.78 29.92 -46.58
CA SER A 2 -11.76 28.97 -46.02
C SER A 2 -11.83 27.68 -46.86
N GLY A 3 -10.93 26.76 -46.52
CA GLY A 3 -10.96 25.37 -46.93
C GLY A 3 -10.21 24.54 -45.91
N GLN A 4 -10.95 23.84 -45.05
CA GLN A 4 -10.61 22.68 -44.18
C GLN A 4 -11.45 22.74 -42.90
N LYS A 5 -12.62 22.08 -42.93
CA LYS A 5 -13.40 21.68 -41.75
C LYS A 5 -14.42 20.64 -42.22
N GLN A 6 -14.01 19.37 -42.30
CA GLN A 6 -14.88 18.18 -42.36
C GLN A 6 -14.01 16.93 -42.49
N ALA A 7 -13.39 16.51 -41.39
CA ALA A 7 -12.80 15.17 -41.24
C ALA A 7 -12.45 14.93 -39.77
N GLU A 8 -13.39 15.15 -38.85
CA GLU A 8 -13.21 14.84 -37.43
C GLU A 8 -14.57 14.55 -36.80
N GLU A 9 -15.24 13.49 -37.27
CA GLU A 9 -16.42 12.88 -36.62
C GLU A 9 -16.85 11.65 -37.42
N ALA A 10 -16.17 10.52 -37.21
CA ALA A 10 -16.69 9.16 -37.47
C ALA A 10 -15.61 8.15 -37.07
N ILE A 11 -15.83 7.45 -35.96
CA ILE A 11 -15.57 6.01 -35.69
C ILE A 11 -15.80 5.82 -34.19
N VAL A 12 -17.07 5.93 -33.79
CA VAL A 12 -17.69 5.28 -32.62
C VAL A 12 -19.14 5.06 -33.08
N PRO A 13 -19.56 3.83 -33.43
CA PRO A 13 -20.24 3.03 -32.41
C PRO A 13 -20.12 1.49 -32.59
N CYS A 14 -20.14 0.74 -31.49
CA CYS A 14 -21.01 -0.44 -31.26
C CYS A 14 -20.69 -1.00 -29.86
N PHE A 15 -21.28 -0.43 -28.81
CA PHE A 15 -21.15 -0.95 -27.44
C PHE A 15 -22.50 -1.06 -26.71
N ASN A 16 -23.62 -0.68 -27.33
CA ASN A 16 -24.93 -0.65 -26.68
C ASN A 16 -25.94 -1.69 -27.17
N GLU A 17 -25.82 -2.25 -28.38
CA GLU A 17 -26.90 -3.08 -28.95
C GLU A 17 -26.87 -4.55 -28.49
N THR A 18 -25.72 -5.06 -28.02
CA THR A 18 -25.61 -6.47 -27.58
C THR A 18 -26.02 -6.70 -26.14
N ASN A 19 -26.18 -5.66 -25.32
CA ASN A 19 -26.64 -5.80 -23.93
C ASN A 19 -28.17 -5.74 -23.80
N GLU A 20 -28.89 -5.09 -24.73
CA GLU A 20 -30.36 -4.95 -24.62
C GLU A 20 -31.15 -6.19 -25.06
N HIS A 21 -30.54 -7.12 -25.79
CA HIS A 21 -31.24 -8.27 -26.35
C HIS A 21 -31.29 -9.50 -25.43
N ASP A 22 -30.34 -9.63 -24.50
CA ASP A 22 -30.30 -10.76 -23.54
C ASP A 22 -30.98 -10.45 -22.19
N GLU A 23 -31.35 -9.19 -21.92
CA GLU A 23 -32.01 -8.79 -20.66
C GLU A 23 -33.55 -8.85 -20.69
N LYS A 24 -34.17 -9.07 -21.86
CA LYS A 24 -35.65 -9.01 -22.00
C LYS A 24 -36.41 -10.27 -21.64
N GLU A 25 -35.76 -11.41 -21.38
CA GLU A 25 -36.49 -12.67 -21.08
C GLU A 25 -36.51 -13.07 -19.60
N GLU A 26 -35.79 -12.40 -18.69
CA GLU A 26 -35.81 -12.74 -17.24
C GLU A 26 -36.46 -11.67 -16.32
N GLU A 27 -36.90 -10.52 -16.83
CA GLU A 27 -37.52 -9.47 -16.00
C GLU A 27 -39.03 -9.67 -15.78
N LYS A 28 -39.42 -10.65 -14.95
CA LYS A 28 -40.71 -10.56 -14.21
C LYS A 28 -40.59 -11.12 -12.79
N GLY A 29 -39.93 -10.34 -11.93
CA GLY A 29 -40.14 -10.37 -10.49
C GLY A 29 -38.86 -10.41 -9.67
N ASP A 30 -38.37 -9.22 -9.28
CA ASP A 30 -37.95 -8.84 -7.91
C ASP A 30 -36.98 -7.63 -7.94
N HIS A 31 -37.47 -6.46 -8.40
CA HIS A 31 -36.63 -5.30 -8.75
C HIS A 31 -36.03 -4.52 -7.55
N SER A 32 -36.48 -4.74 -6.31
CA SER A 32 -36.04 -3.93 -5.16
C SER A 32 -34.78 -4.45 -4.48
N ILE A 33 -34.67 -5.77 -4.29
CA ILE A 33 -33.53 -6.40 -3.60
C ILE A 33 -32.32 -6.52 -4.53
N PHE A 34 -32.55 -6.69 -5.83
CA PHE A 34 -31.47 -6.78 -6.83
C PHE A 34 -30.74 -5.45 -7.04
N SER A 35 -31.41 -4.31 -6.89
CA SER A 35 -30.83 -2.97 -7.07
C SER A 35 -29.87 -2.58 -5.95
N VAL A 36 -30.18 -2.91 -4.68
CA VAL A 36 -29.26 -2.66 -3.55
C VAL A 36 -28.09 -3.63 -3.58
N LYS A 37 -28.33 -4.89 -3.98
CA LYS A 37 -27.26 -5.85 -4.22
C LYS A 37 -26.38 -5.42 -5.40
N SER A 38 -26.91 -5.05 -6.56
CA SER A 38 -26.09 -4.60 -7.69
C SER A 38 -25.32 -3.32 -7.36
N LEU A 39 -25.93 -2.37 -6.64
CA LEU A 39 -25.28 -1.12 -6.21
C LEU A 39 -24.18 -1.34 -5.16
N LEU A 40 -24.32 -2.32 -4.25
CA LEU A 40 -23.31 -2.67 -3.25
C LEU A 40 -22.22 -3.60 -3.80
N TRP A 41 -22.55 -4.46 -4.77
CA TRP A 41 -21.71 -5.59 -5.20
C TRP A 41 -21.09 -5.44 -6.61
N HIS A 42 -21.64 -4.62 -7.51
CA HIS A 42 -20.97 -4.26 -8.77
C HIS A 42 -20.07 -3.04 -8.54
N GLY A 43 -18.77 -3.30 -8.43
CA GLY A 43 -17.71 -2.29 -8.31
C GLY A 43 -17.03 -2.02 -9.65
N GLY A 44 -16.31 -0.90 -9.72
CA GLY A 44 -15.55 -0.48 -10.91
C GLY A 44 -15.70 1.01 -11.20
N SER A 45 -16.46 1.71 -10.37
CA SER A 45 -16.58 3.15 -10.41
C SER A 45 -15.27 3.83 -9.99
N VAL A 46 -15.15 5.10 -10.36
CA VAL A 46 -14.05 5.98 -9.94
C VAL A 46 -13.97 6.08 -8.41
N TYR A 47 -15.11 6.03 -7.73
CA TYR A 47 -15.18 6.08 -6.27
C TYR A 47 -14.63 4.81 -5.63
N ASP A 48 -14.93 3.62 -6.18
CA ASP A 48 -14.42 2.36 -5.67
C ASP A 48 -12.89 2.29 -5.74
N ALA A 49 -12.33 2.75 -6.87
CA ALA A 49 -10.89 2.87 -7.04
C ALA A 49 -10.31 3.91 -6.05
N TRP A 50 -10.98 5.04 -5.84
CA TRP A 50 -10.54 6.05 -4.87
C TRP A 50 -10.51 5.51 -3.44
N PHE A 51 -11.58 4.84 -2.99
CA PHE A 51 -11.65 4.20 -1.68
C PHE A 51 -10.54 3.16 -1.50
N SER A 52 -10.34 2.32 -2.52
CA SER A 52 -9.29 1.28 -2.50
C SER A 52 -7.89 1.88 -2.42
N CYS A 53 -7.60 2.91 -3.25
CA CYS A 53 -6.33 3.60 -3.24
C CYS A 53 -6.07 4.33 -1.92
N ALA A 54 -7.06 5.06 -1.39
CA ALA A 54 -6.92 5.82 -0.15
C ALA A 54 -6.73 4.90 1.06
N SER A 55 -7.52 3.81 1.16
CA SER A 55 -7.37 2.83 2.24
C SER A 55 -6.05 2.07 2.17
N ASN A 56 -5.57 1.73 0.96
CA ASN A 56 -4.30 0.99 0.83
C ASN A 56 -3.06 1.86 1.11
N GLN A 57 -3.14 3.17 0.85
CA GLN A 57 -2.08 4.12 1.20
C GLN A 57 -2.08 4.43 2.70
N VAL A 58 -3.25 4.58 3.33
CA VAL A 58 -3.37 4.84 4.77
C VAL A 58 -3.52 3.52 5.49
N ALA A 59 -2.40 2.87 5.75
CA ALA A 59 -2.39 1.66 6.55
C ALA A 59 -1.66 1.91 7.86
N GLN A 60 -0.91 0.91 8.29
CA GLN A 60 -0.24 0.92 9.57
C GLN A 60 0.84 2.03 9.70
N VAL A 61 1.30 2.59 8.58
CA VAL A 61 2.26 3.69 8.56
C VAL A 61 1.77 4.90 9.33
N LEU A 62 0.44 5.14 9.37
CA LEU A 62 -0.19 6.20 10.17
C LEU A 62 0.30 6.22 11.62
N LEU A 63 0.49 5.06 12.24
CA LEU A 63 0.93 4.95 13.64
C LEU A 63 2.44 5.18 13.84
N THR A 64 3.24 5.12 12.76
CA THR A 64 4.70 5.27 12.79
C THR A 64 5.21 6.59 12.22
N LEU A 65 4.33 7.38 11.58
CA LEU A 65 4.72 8.69 11.06
C LEU A 65 5.16 9.66 12.15
N PRO A 66 4.49 9.75 13.33
CA PRO A 66 5.01 10.56 14.43
C PRO A 66 6.42 10.16 14.86
N TYR A 67 6.70 8.85 14.92
CA TYR A 67 8.04 8.33 15.18
C TYR A 67 9.04 8.81 14.11
N SER A 68 8.67 8.75 12.84
CA SER A 68 9.53 9.23 11.74
C SER A 68 9.84 10.72 11.87
N PHE A 69 8.84 11.53 12.27
CA PHE A 69 9.01 12.96 12.51
C PHE A 69 9.95 13.23 13.68
N SER A 70 9.93 12.41 14.75
CA SER A 70 10.93 12.52 15.82
C SER A 70 12.34 12.17 15.37
N GLN A 71 12.50 11.29 14.35
CA GLN A 71 13.81 10.92 13.83
C GLN A 71 14.45 11.97 12.92
N MET A 72 13.63 12.73 12.16
CA MET A 72 14.12 13.66 11.14
C MET A 72 13.74 15.12 11.37
N GLY A 73 12.93 15.41 12.38
CA GLY A 73 12.36 16.72 12.65
C GLY A 73 11.10 17.03 11.83
N MET A 74 10.32 17.99 12.34
CA MET A 74 9.01 18.37 11.79
C MET A 74 9.09 18.83 10.33
N LEU A 75 9.98 19.80 10.06
CA LEU A 75 10.11 20.42 8.75
C LEU A 75 10.50 19.40 7.68
N SER A 76 11.51 18.57 7.97
CA SER A 76 11.94 17.51 7.06
C SER A 76 10.84 16.46 6.87
N GLY A 77 10.11 16.12 7.94
CA GLY A 77 8.97 15.19 7.90
C GLY A 77 7.90 15.65 6.92
N ILE A 78 7.46 16.90 7.04
CA ILE A 78 6.42 17.48 6.16
C ILE A 78 6.92 17.55 4.70
N ILE A 79 8.14 18.06 4.48
CA ILE A 79 8.70 18.18 3.12
C ILE A 79 8.81 16.81 2.46
N LEU A 80 9.38 15.82 3.14
CA LEU A 80 9.54 14.48 2.56
C LEU A 80 8.20 13.77 2.37
N GLN A 81 7.21 14.01 3.24
CA GLN A 81 5.88 13.43 3.06
C GLN A 81 5.20 13.96 1.81
N VAL A 82 5.21 15.28 1.60
CA VAL A 82 4.69 15.89 0.37
C VAL A 82 5.48 15.41 -0.85
N PHE A 83 6.80 15.43 -0.75
CA PHE A 83 7.69 15.03 -1.85
C PHE A 83 7.46 13.57 -2.27
N TYR A 84 7.46 12.60 -1.34
CA TYR A 84 7.25 11.20 -1.67
C TYR A 84 5.80 10.88 -2.09
N GLY A 85 4.81 11.65 -1.62
CA GLY A 85 3.44 11.53 -2.13
C GLY A 85 3.30 12.03 -3.57
N VAL A 86 4.00 13.12 -3.94
CA VAL A 86 4.08 13.59 -5.34
C VAL A 86 4.83 12.59 -6.21
N LEU A 87 6.00 12.11 -5.76
CA LEU A 87 6.76 11.09 -6.50
C LEU A 87 5.98 9.77 -6.65
N GLY A 88 5.27 9.34 -5.60
CA GLY A 88 4.45 8.13 -5.64
C GLY A 88 3.26 8.28 -6.59
N SER A 89 2.64 9.46 -6.62
CA SER A 89 1.57 9.78 -7.58
C SER A 89 2.10 9.83 -9.01
N TRP A 90 3.31 10.35 -9.21
CA TRP A 90 3.99 10.32 -10.51
C TRP A 90 4.25 8.88 -10.98
N THR A 91 4.77 8.01 -10.12
CA THR A 91 5.06 6.63 -10.54
C THR A 91 3.78 5.80 -10.71
N ALA A 92 2.72 6.08 -9.95
CA ALA A 92 1.39 5.49 -10.20
C ALA A 92 0.82 5.94 -11.55
N TYR A 93 1.05 7.20 -11.93
CA TYR A 93 0.74 7.71 -13.27
C TYR A 93 1.51 6.91 -14.34
N LEU A 94 2.80 6.62 -14.14
CA LEU A 94 3.59 5.81 -15.09
C LEU A 94 3.08 4.37 -15.21
N ILE A 95 2.68 3.74 -14.10
CA ILE A 95 2.07 2.40 -14.13
C ILE A 95 0.76 2.44 -14.91
N SER A 96 -0.08 3.47 -14.72
CA SER A 96 -1.31 3.66 -15.51
C SER A 96 -1.01 3.77 -17.00
N PHE A 97 0.04 4.50 -17.36
CA PHE A 97 0.47 4.67 -18.74
C PHE A 97 0.89 3.33 -19.37
N LEU A 98 1.71 2.56 -18.65
CA LEU A 98 2.17 1.23 -19.07
C LEU A 98 1.03 0.22 -19.15
N TYR A 99 0.10 0.25 -18.21
CA TYR A 99 -1.07 -0.63 -18.22
C TYR A 99 -1.95 -0.40 -19.46
N ILE A 100 -2.25 0.86 -19.79
CA ILE A 100 -3.07 1.22 -20.96
C ILE A 100 -2.36 0.81 -22.25
N GLU A 101 -1.04 1.02 -22.33
CA GLU A 101 -0.23 0.58 -23.46
C GLU A 101 -0.29 -0.95 -23.65
N TYR A 102 -0.05 -1.71 -22.58
CA TYR A 102 -0.10 -3.16 -22.61
C TYR A 102 -1.48 -3.67 -23.05
N ARG A 103 -2.54 -3.14 -22.43
CA ARG A 103 -3.92 -3.50 -22.75
C ARG A 103 -4.26 -3.19 -24.20
N SER A 104 -3.90 -2.00 -24.70
CA SER A 104 -4.16 -1.60 -26.08
C SER A 104 -3.44 -2.50 -27.09
N ARG A 105 -2.20 -2.93 -26.81
CA ARG A 105 -1.47 -3.88 -27.66
C ARG A 105 -2.18 -5.24 -27.70
N LYS A 106 -2.58 -5.77 -26.55
CA LYS A 106 -3.25 -7.07 -26.46
C LYS A 106 -4.66 -7.08 -27.05
N GLU A 107 -5.40 -5.99 -26.92
CA GLU A 107 -6.71 -5.85 -27.57
C GLU A 107 -6.58 -5.80 -29.11
N LYS A 108 -5.50 -5.19 -29.65
CA LYS A 108 -5.17 -5.27 -31.08
C LYS A 108 -4.84 -6.69 -31.55
N ASP A 109 -4.27 -7.51 -30.67
CA ASP A 109 -4.00 -8.93 -30.91
C ASP A 109 -5.24 -9.82 -30.67
N ASN A 110 -6.44 -9.25 -30.52
CA ASN A 110 -7.71 -9.94 -30.25
C ASN A 110 -7.75 -10.76 -28.95
N VAL A 111 -6.94 -10.41 -27.94
CA VAL A 111 -6.98 -11.07 -26.61
C VAL A 111 -8.08 -10.46 -25.75
N SER A 112 -8.95 -11.31 -25.18
CA SER A 112 -10.00 -10.89 -24.25
C SER A 112 -9.60 -11.12 -22.80
N PHE A 113 -9.88 -10.14 -21.93
CA PHE A 113 -9.59 -10.20 -20.49
C PHE A 113 -10.82 -10.43 -19.60
N LYS A 114 -11.96 -10.88 -20.15
CA LYS A 114 -13.22 -11.03 -19.38
C LYS A 114 -13.09 -11.94 -18.14
N ASN A 115 -12.24 -12.97 -18.21
CA ASN A 115 -12.07 -13.96 -17.14
C ASN A 115 -10.67 -13.93 -16.51
N HIS A 116 -9.85 -12.91 -16.80
CA HIS A 116 -8.46 -12.86 -16.37
C HIS A 116 -8.10 -11.47 -15.84
N VAL A 117 -7.70 -11.41 -14.57
CA VAL A 117 -7.22 -10.17 -13.94
C VAL A 117 -5.77 -9.95 -14.32
N ILE A 118 -5.51 -8.87 -15.05
CA ILE A 118 -4.14 -8.45 -15.41
C ILE A 118 -3.36 -8.09 -14.14
N GLN A 119 -2.15 -8.62 -14.02
CA GLN A 119 -1.24 -8.34 -12.89
C GLN A 119 -0.01 -7.55 -13.35
N TRP A 120 0.67 -6.88 -12.41
CA TRP A 120 1.82 -6.02 -12.75
C TRP A 120 2.95 -6.74 -13.49
N PHE A 121 3.28 -7.98 -13.11
CA PHE A 121 4.35 -8.72 -13.79
C PHE A 121 3.99 -9.08 -15.24
N GLU A 122 2.71 -9.19 -15.59
CA GLU A 122 2.25 -9.47 -16.96
C GLU A 122 2.40 -8.24 -17.85
N VAL A 123 2.14 -7.04 -17.30
CA VAL A 123 2.39 -5.77 -17.97
C VAL A 123 3.88 -5.64 -18.29
N LEU A 124 4.74 -5.97 -17.32
CA LEU A 124 6.20 -5.97 -17.50
C LEU A 124 6.65 -7.01 -18.55
N ASP A 125 6.11 -8.22 -18.50
CA ASP A 125 6.39 -9.28 -19.48
C ASP A 125 6.01 -8.84 -20.91
N GLY A 126 4.78 -8.35 -21.09
CA GLY A 126 4.27 -7.97 -22.41
C GLY A 126 4.94 -6.76 -23.04
N LEU A 127 5.53 -5.87 -22.24
CA LEU A 127 6.18 -4.66 -22.75
C LEU A 127 7.70 -4.79 -22.86
N LEU A 128 8.34 -5.53 -21.95
CA LEU A 128 9.81 -5.55 -21.80
C LEU A 128 10.40 -6.97 -21.80
N GLY A 129 9.58 -8.01 -21.76
CA GLY A 129 10.00 -9.41 -21.86
C GLY A 129 10.23 -10.14 -20.53
N PRO A 130 10.71 -11.39 -20.60
CA PRO A 130 10.67 -12.35 -19.48
C PRO A 130 11.59 -11.99 -18.30
N TYR A 131 12.70 -11.27 -18.55
CA TYR A 131 13.55 -10.80 -17.46
C TYR A 131 12.81 -9.78 -16.57
N TRP A 132 12.03 -8.88 -17.17
CA TRP A 132 11.24 -7.88 -16.44
C TRP A 132 10.05 -8.50 -15.73
N LYS A 133 9.47 -9.57 -16.28
CA LYS A 133 8.50 -10.42 -15.58
C LYS A 133 9.09 -10.97 -14.28
N ALA A 134 10.28 -11.56 -14.33
CA ALA A 134 10.93 -12.16 -13.16
C ALA A 134 11.25 -11.11 -12.09
N VAL A 135 11.80 -9.96 -12.49
CA VAL A 135 12.06 -8.83 -11.59
C VAL A 135 10.78 -8.32 -10.94
N GLY A 136 9.73 -8.10 -11.74
CA GLY A 136 8.42 -7.66 -11.25
C GLY A 136 7.80 -8.64 -10.27
N LEU A 137 7.84 -9.94 -10.56
CA LEU A 137 7.33 -10.99 -9.71
C LEU A 137 8.11 -11.07 -8.39
N ALA A 138 9.45 -11.10 -8.44
CA ALA A 138 10.29 -11.22 -7.25
C ALA A 138 10.08 -10.06 -6.29
N PHE A 139 10.15 -8.81 -6.77
CA PHE A 139 9.98 -7.63 -5.93
C PHE A 139 8.54 -7.48 -5.41
N ASN A 140 7.53 -7.73 -6.25
CA ASN A 140 6.13 -7.60 -5.83
C ASN A 140 5.75 -8.68 -4.80
N CYS A 141 6.08 -9.95 -5.04
CA CYS A 141 5.80 -11.03 -4.09
C CYS A 141 6.56 -10.84 -2.76
N THR A 142 7.84 -10.41 -2.81
CA THR A 142 8.60 -10.15 -1.60
C THR A 142 8.01 -8.98 -0.81
N PHE A 143 7.62 -7.89 -1.50
CA PHE A 143 6.96 -6.74 -0.87
C PHE A 143 5.63 -7.11 -0.22
N LEU A 144 4.78 -7.88 -0.91
CA LEU A 144 3.52 -8.35 -0.38
C LEU A 144 3.72 -9.28 0.84
N LEU A 145 4.71 -10.18 0.79
CA LEU A 145 5.03 -11.07 1.91
C LEU A 145 5.41 -10.29 3.16
N PHE A 146 6.35 -9.33 3.04
CA PHE A 146 6.73 -8.50 4.18
C PHE A 146 5.63 -7.49 4.57
N GLY A 147 4.80 -7.05 3.62
CA GLY A 147 3.59 -6.29 3.90
C GLY A 147 2.66 -7.05 4.84
N SER A 148 2.42 -8.34 4.58
CA SER A 148 1.64 -9.20 5.46
C SER A 148 2.29 -9.40 6.83
N VAL A 149 3.63 -9.55 6.88
CA VAL A 149 4.37 -9.62 8.16
C VAL A 149 4.14 -8.36 9.00
N ILE A 150 4.25 -7.18 8.37
CA ILE A 150 4.04 -5.88 9.02
C ILE A 150 2.62 -5.78 9.59
N GLN A 151 1.60 -6.16 8.81
CA GLN A 151 0.22 -6.09 9.29
C GLN A 151 -0.02 -7.04 10.48
N LEU A 152 0.59 -8.23 10.47
CA LEU A 152 0.47 -9.17 11.58
C LEU A 152 1.14 -8.65 12.87
N ILE A 153 2.36 -8.10 12.76
CA ILE A 153 3.04 -7.45 13.89
C ILE A 153 2.21 -6.28 14.42
N ALA A 154 1.58 -5.52 13.52
CA ALA A 154 0.75 -4.39 13.86
C ALA A 154 -0.53 -4.78 14.61
N CYS A 155 -1.20 -5.87 14.22
CA CYS A 155 -2.31 -6.43 14.97
C CYS A 155 -1.90 -6.72 16.43
N ALA A 156 -0.79 -7.44 16.61
CA ALA A 156 -0.28 -7.81 17.93
C ALA A 156 0.16 -6.59 18.76
N SER A 157 0.77 -5.59 18.10
CA SER A 157 1.17 -4.33 18.73
C SER A 157 -0.03 -3.52 19.20
N ASN A 158 -1.09 -3.43 18.40
CA ASN A 158 -2.28 -2.64 18.72
C ASN A 158 -3.09 -3.25 19.85
N ILE A 159 -3.39 -4.55 19.79
CA ILE A 159 -4.16 -5.22 20.86
C ILE A 159 -3.46 -5.18 22.22
N TYR A 160 -2.11 -5.15 22.24
CA TYR A 160 -1.33 -5.01 23.47
C TYR A 160 -1.66 -3.71 24.22
N TYR A 161 -2.04 -2.63 23.52
CA TYR A 161 -2.42 -1.37 24.17
C TYR A 161 -3.83 -1.40 24.79
N ILE A 162 -4.66 -2.38 24.42
CA ILE A 162 -5.93 -2.71 25.10
C ILE A 162 -5.67 -3.67 26.26
N ASN A 163 -4.91 -4.73 26.01
CA ASN A 163 -4.66 -5.80 26.97
C ASN A 163 -3.17 -6.18 26.99
N ASP A 164 -2.49 -5.66 28.00
CA ASP A 164 -1.07 -5.85 28.28
C ASP A 164 -0.77 -7.09 29.14
N LYS A 165 -1.78 -7.91 29.47
CA LYS A 165 -1.58 -9.17 30.23
C LYS A 165 -0.82 -10.22 29.43
N LEU A 166 -0.92 -10.18 28.11
CA LEU A 166 -0.16 -11.03 27.20
C LEU A 166 0.92 -10.20 26.54
N ASP A 167 2.12 -10.76 26.40
CA ASP A 167 3.19 -10.12 25.65
C ASP A 167 2.87 -10.05 24.15
N LYS A 168 3.50 -9.11 23.44
CA LYS A 168 3.26 -8.90 21.99
C LYS A 168 3.53 -10.16 21.16
N ARG A 169 4.50 -11.00 21.54
CA ARG A 169 4.77 -12.27 20.84
C ARG A 169 3.63 -13.26 21.03
N THR A 170 3.08 -13.38 22.23
CA THR A 170 1.88 -14.19 22.49
C THR A 170 0.68 -13.71 21.70
N TRP A 171 0.45 -12.39 21.64
CA TRP A 171 -0.56 -11.81 20.74
C TRP A 171 -0.29 -12.12 19.26
N THR A 172 0.97 -12.17 18.83
CA THR A 172 1.36 -12.56 17.47
C THR A 172 1.00 -14.01 17.16
N TYR A 173 1.07 -14.93 18.13
CA TYR A 173 0.54 -16.29 17.94
C TYR A 173 -0.98 -16.29 17.72
N ILE A 174 -1.72 -15.57 18.55
CA ILE A 174 -3.19 -15.52 18.47
C ILE A 174 -3.61 -14.90 17.12
N PHE A 175 -3.08 -13.72 16.80
CA PHE A 175 -3.42 -13.06 15.54
C PHE A 175 -2.88 -13.79 14.32
N GLY A 176 -1.78 -14.54 14.44
CA GLY A 176 -1.30 -15.39 13.35
C GLY A 176 -2.30 -16.49 13.01
N ALA A 177 -2.88 -17.14 14.03
CA ALA A 177 -3.96 -18.11 13.84
C ALA A 177 -5.23 -17.46 13.28
N CYS A 178 -5.62 -16.28 13.77
CA CYS A 178 -6.77 -15.55 13.23
C CYS A 178 -6.53 -15.17 11.75
N CYS A 179 -5.38 -14.59 11.43
CA CYS A 179 -5.01 -14.18 10.07
C CYS A 179 -4.85 -15.38 9.14
N ALA A 180 -4.46 -16.56 9.64
CA ALA A 180 -4.43 -17.78 8.83
C ALA A 180 -5.82 -18.16 8.28
N THR A 181 -6.92 -17.73 8.91
CA THR A 181 -8.27 -17.99 8.38
C THR A 181 -8.56 -17.29 7.06
N THR A 182 -7.73 -16.30 6.64
CA THR A 182 -7.90 -15.64 5.34
C THR A 182 -7.67 -16.58 4.16
N VAL A 183 -7.05 -17.76 4.37
CA VAL A 183 -6.94 -18.80 3.33
C VAL A 183 -8.28 -19.26 2.79
N PHE A 184 -9.36 -19.12 3.57
CA PHE A 184 -10.71 -19.47 3.15
C PHE A 184 -11.37 -18.42 2.26
N ILE A 185 -10.75 -17.26 2.06
CA ILE A 185 -11.31 -16.19 1.24
C ILE A 185 -11.16 -16.56 -0.25
N PRO A 186 -12.24 -16.94 -0.96
CA PRO A 186 -12.13 -17.58 -2.27
C PRO A 186 -11.63 -16.61 -3.34
N SER A 187 -12.17 -15.39 -3.32
CA SER A 187 -11.85 -14.29 -4.20
C SER A 187 -12.28 -13.00 -3.51
N PHE A 188 -11.67 -11.92 -3.95
CA PHE A 188 -11.83 -10.60 -3.39
C PHE A 188 -12.63 -9.66 -4.29
N HIS A 189 -13.48 -10.25 -5.14
CA HIS A 189 -14.38 -9.57 -6.05
C HIS A 189 -15.33 -8.56 -5.36
N ASN A 190 -15.51 -8.67 -4.04
CA ASN A 190 -16.44 -7.85 -3.23
C ASN A 190 -15.72 -6.85 -2.30
N TYR A 191 -14.52 -6.37 -2.66
CA TYR A 191 -13.69 -5.55 -1.77
C TYR A 191 -14.25 -4.16 -1.41
N ARG A 192 -15.22 -3.66 -2.17
CA ARG A 192 -15.78 -2.31 -2.01
C ARG A 192 -16.16 -1.97 -0.57
N ILE A 193 -16.85 -2.87 0.13
CA ILE A 193 -17.29 -2.64 1.51
C ILE A 193 -16.11 -2.59 2.48
N TRP A 194 -15.11 -3.44 2.29
CA TRP A 194 -13.93 -3.50 3.15
C TRP A 194 -12.99 -2.31 2.93
N SER A 195 -12.84 -1.83 1.70
CA SER A 195 -12.10 -0.60 1.40
C SER A 195 -12.80 0.64 1.97
N PHE A 196 -14.13 0.68 1.91
CA PHE A 196 -14.92 1.76 2.53
C PHE A 196 -14.79 1.76 4.06
N LEU A 197 -14.99 0.60 4.69
CA LEU A 197 -14.79 0.43 6.13
C LEU A 197 -13.35 0.76 6.51
N GLY A 198 -12.37 0.31 5.71
CA GLY A 198 -10.95 0.58 5.88
C GLY A 198 -10.65 2.07 5.97
N LEU A 199 -11.18 2.85 5.02
CA LEU A 199 -11.05 4.29 5.00
C LEU A 199 -11.68 4.94 6.23
N GLY A 200 -12.89 4.52 6.63
CA GLY A 200 -13.56 5.05 7.81
C GLY A 200 -12.75 4.82 9.10
N MET A 201 -12.21 3.62 9.27
CA MET A 201 -11.39 3.25 10.43
C MET A 201 -10.09 4.05 10.51
N THR A 202 -9.43 4.27 9.38
CA THR A 202 -8.16 5.04 9.34
C THR A 202 -8.40 6.54 9.46
N THR A 203 -9.50 7.06 8.91
CA THR A 203 -9.95 8.45 9.11
C THR A 203 -10.16 8.73 10.58
N TYR A 204 -10.96 7.89 11.25
CA TYR A 204 -11.24 8.03 12.67
C TYR A 204 -9.95 8.01 13.47
N THR A 205 -9.07 7.03 13.20
CA THR A 205 -7.80 6.89 13.91
C THR A 205 -6.91 8.11 13.71
N ALA A 206 -6.74 8.61 12.48
CA ALA A 206 -5.90 9.76 12.18
C ALA A 206 -6.38 11.05 12.87
N TRP A 207 -7.68 11.33 12.79
CA TRP A 207 -8.28 12.49 13.43
C TRP A 207 -8.31 12.35 14.95
N TYR A 208 -8.51 11.14 15.48
CA TYR A 208 -8.34 10.86 16.90
C TYR A 208 -6.91 11.19 17.36
N LEU A 209 -5.87 10.71 16.67
CA LEU A 209 -4.48 11.02 17.02
C LEU A 209 -4.22 12.53 17.02
N THR A 210 -4.75 13.23 16.02
CA THR A 210 -4.61 14.68 15.89
C THR A 210 -5.28 15.42 17.05
N ILE A 211 -6.58 15.18 17.26
CA ILE A 211 -7.39 15.88 18.27
C ILE A 211 -6.92 15.52 19.68
N ALA A 212 -6.68 14.23 19.96
CA ALA A 212 -6.23 13.79 21.28
C ALA A 212 -4.87 14.38 21.66
N SER A 213 -3.93 14.52 20.72
CA SER A 213 -2.63 15.14 20.98
C SER A 213 -2.75 16.65 21.23
N LEU A 214 -3.62 17.33 20.48
CA LEU A 214 -3.89 18.77 20.70
C LEU A 214 -4.58 19.03 22.04
N VAL A 215 -5.55 18.19 22.43
CA VAL A 215 -6.26 18.28 23.71
C VAL A 215 -5.34 17.92 24.88
N HIS A 216 -4.47 16.91 24.70
CA HIS A 216 -3.47 16.55 25.70
C HIS A 216 -2.47 17.69 25.94
N GLY A 217 -2.12 18.42 24.87
CA GLY A 217 -1.09 19.45 24.93
C GLY A 217 0.32 18.85 24.99
N GLN A 218 1.32 19.73 25.03
CA GLN A 218 2.72 19.32 25.17
C GLN A 218 2.98 18.73 26.55
N VAL A 219 3.67 17.59 26.58
CA VAL A 219 4.21 17.06 27.84
C VAL A 219 5.21 18.05 28.44
N GLU A 220 5.24 18.12 29.77
CA GLU A 220 6.14 19.06 30.47
C GLU A 220 7.61 18.79 30.10
N GLY A 221 8.32 19.84 29.70
CA GLY A 221 9.72 19.74 29.28
C GLY A 221 9.94 18.98 27.97
N VAL A 222 8.92 18.87 27.10
CA VAL A 222 9.07 18.21 25.79
C VAL A 222 10.23 18.82 25.00
N THR A 223 11.03 17.95 24.40
CA THR A 223 12.14 18.35 23.52
C THR A 223 11.87 17.87 22.11
N HIS A 224 12.22 18.72 21.14
CA HIS A 224 12.08 18.46 19.71
C HIS A 224 13.46 18.62 19.05
N GLN A 225 14.40 17.74 19.39
CA GLN A 225 15.78 17.89 18.93
C GLN A 225 15.92 17.74 17.41
N GLY A 226 14.99 17.03 16.77
CA GLY A 226 15.10 16.70 15.36
C GLY A 226 16.26 15.73 15.10
N PRO A 227 16.90 15.76 13.91
CA PRO A 227 17.85 14.74 13.53
C PRO A 227 19.19 14.89 14.25
N THR A 228 19.42 14.06 15.27
CA THR A 228 20.69 14.01 16.01
C THR A 228 21.73 13.08 15.38
N LYS A 229 21.29 12.14 14.53
CA LYS A 229 22.16 11.13 13.88
C LYS A 229 21.69 10.87 12.45
N LEU A 230 22.63 10.71 11.52
CA LEU A 230 22.32 10.37 10.12
C LEU A 230 21.51 9.08 9.98
N VAL A 231 21.83 8.07 10.79
CA VAL A 231 21.08 6.80 10.81
C VAL A 231 19.60 7.04 11.15
N LEU A 232 19.29 7.92 12.12
CA LEU A 232 17.90 8.24 12.46
C LEU A 232 17.22 8.98 11.29
N TYR A 233 17.88 10.00 10.74
CA TYR A 233 17.34 10.79 9.64
C TYR A 233 16.94 9.93 8.44
N PHE A 234 17.86 9.08 7.96
CA PHE A 234 17.60 8.22 6.80
C PHE A 234 16.65 7.05 7.10
N THR A 235 16.61 6.53 8.35
CA THR A 235 15.60 5.54 8.77
C THR A 235 14.20 6.14 8.76
N GLY A 236 14.04 7.37 9.26
CA GLY A 236 12.77 8.08 9.18
C GLY A 236 12.38 8.36 7.73
N ALA A 237 13.34 8.76 6.89
CA ALA A 237 13.09 9.14 5.49
C ALA A 237 12.56 7.94 4.68
N THR A 238 13.10 6.75 4.93
CA THR A 238 12.64 5.52 4.28
C THR A 238 11.30 5.02 4.81
N ASN A 239 10.98 5.28 6.09
CA ASN A 239 9.65 5.01 6.60
C ASN A 239 8.60 5.95 5.96
N ILE A 240 8.93 7.22 5.72
CA ILE A 240 8.07 8.11 4.93
C ILE A 240 7.92 7.62 3.49
N LEU A 241 9.02 7.21 2.85
CA LEU A 241 9.01 6.61 1.51
C LEU A 241 8.08 5.38 1.45
N TYR A 242 8.07 4.54 2.49
CA TYR A 242 7.15 3.39 2.62
C TYR A 242 5.66 3.80 2.68
N THR A 243 5.33 4.97 3.22
CA THR A 243 3.94 5.47 3.33
C THR A 243 3.18 5.41 2.01
N PHE A 244 3.86 5.66 0.89
CA PHE A 244 3.24 5.69 -0.45
C PHE A 244 3.44 4.37 -1.21
N GLY A 245 3.57 3.26 -0.47
CA GLY A 245 3.85 1.88 -0.89
C GLY A 245 2.79 1.13 -1.72
N GLY A 246 1.71 1.79 -2.16
CA GLY A 246 0.49 1.13 -2.64
C GLY A 246 0.57 0.44 -4.01
N HIS A 247 1.70 0.54 -4.72
CA HIS A 247 1.80 0.24 -6.16
C HIS A 247 1.61 -1.23 -6.53
N ALA A 248 1.87 -2.14 -5.58
CA ALA A 248 1.79 -3.59 -5.76
C ALA A 248 0.43 -4.12 -6.25
N VAL A 249 -0.65 -3.38 -5.98
CA VAL A 249 -2.04 -3.75 -6.31
C VAL A 249 -2.70 -2.78 -7.29
N THR A 250 -1.95 -1.78 -7.80
CA THR A 250 -2.52 -0.70 -8.62
C THR A 250 -3.04 -1.20 -9.95
N VAL A 251 -2.39 -2.20 -10.56
CA VAL A 251 -2.81 -2.77 -11.84
C VAL A 251 -4.11 -3.54 -11.69
N GLU A 252 -4.25 -4.32 -10.62
CA GLU A 252 -5.45 -5.07 -10.29
C GLU A 252 -6.63 -4.11 -10.05
N ILE A 253 -6.41 -3.00 -9.32
CA ILE A 253 -7.43 -1.96 -9.13
C ILE A 253 -7.81 -1.32 -10.47
N MET A 254 -6.82 -0.94 -11.29
CA MET A 254 -7.07 -0.38 -12.63
C MET A 254 -7.84 -1.32 -13.54
N HIS A 255 -7.55 -2.62 -13.45
CA HIS A 255 -8.21 -3.64 -14.23
C HIS A 255 -9.69 -3.79 -13.84
N ALA A 256 -10.00 -3.65 -12.56
CA ALA A 256 -11.37 -3.66 -12.06
C ALA A 256 -12.18 -2.40 -12.40
N MET A 257 -11.55 -1.32 -12.87
CA MET A 257 -12.24 -0.08 -13.22
C MET A 257 -12.96 -0.14 -14.57
N TRP A 258 -14.13 0.48 -14.65
CA TRP A 258 -14.84 0.69 -15.93
C TRP A 258 -14.07 1.60 -16.90
N LYS A 259 -13.35 2.60 -16.35
CA LYS A 259 -12.55 3.55 -17.13
C LYS A 259 -11.13 3.67 -16.56
N PRO A 260 -10.23 2.71 -16.85
CA PRO A 260 -8.89 2.66 -16.26
C PRO A 260 -8.03 3.91 -16.54
N GLN A 261 -8.29 4.62 -17.64
CA GLN A 261 -7.60 5.86 -18.02
C GLN A 261 -7.74 6.98 -16.96
N LYS A 262 -8.77 6.90 -16.11
CA LYS A 262 -8.98 7.87 -15.03
C LYS A 262 -8.14 7.59 -13.78
N PHE A 263 -7.52 6.42 -13.66
CA PHE A 263 -6.85 5.97 -12.44
C PHE A 263 -5.76 6.94 -11.95
N LYS A 264 -4.96 7.49 -12.87
CA LYS A 264 -3.92 8.48 -12.55
C LYS A 264 -4.42 9.69 -11.76
N TYR A 265 -5.63 10.19 -12.05
CA TYR A 265 -6.23 11.31 -11.32
C TYR A 265 -6.80 10.86 -9.98
N ILE A 266 -7.39 9.65 -9.96
CA ILE A 266 -7.95 9.06 -8.74
C ILE A 266 -6.85 8.83 -7.71
N TYR A 267 -5.71 8.29 -8.14
CA TYR A 267 -4.57 8.05 -7.24
C TYR A 267 -4.06 9.37 -6.65
N LEU A 268 -3.94 10.42 -7.46
CA LEU A 268 -3.57 11.75 -6.96
C LEU A 268 -4.58 12.29 -5.94
N LEU A 269 -5.89 12.19 -6.22
CA LEU A 269 -6.93 12.60 -5.27
C LEU A 269 -6.90 11.78 -3.98
N ALA A 270 -6.60 10.48 -4.07
CA ALA A 270 -6.41 9.63 -2.90
C ALA A 270 -5.19 10.12 -2.09
N THR A 271 -4.06 10.40 -2.73
CA THR A 271 -2.85 10.94 -2.07
C THR A 271 -3.13 12.27 -1.37
N LEU A 272 -3.85 13.19 -2.02
CA LEU A 272 -4.22 14.48 -1.41
C LEU A 272 -5.07 14.28 -0.15
N TYR A 273 -6.00 13.34 -0.20
CA TYR A 273 -6.78 12.96 0.97
C TYR A 273 -5.90 12.31 2.06
N VAL A 274 -4.99 11.42 1.70
CA VAL A 274 -4.01 10.82 2.63
C VAL A 274 -3.20 11.88 3.36
N PHE A 275 -2.82 12.98 2.69
CA PHE A 275 -2.14 14.09 3.36
C PHE A 275 -2.98 14.74 4.46
N THR A 276 -4.31 14.83 4.29
CA THR A 276 -5.21 15.35 5.33
C THR A 276 -5.24 14.47 6.58
N LEU A 277 -4.94 13.17 6.44
CA LEU A 277 -4.89 12.25 7.57
C LEU A 277 -3.49 12.21 8.19
N THR A 278 -2.47 12.14 7.35
CA THR A 278 -1.10 11.82 7.76
C THR A 278 -0.31 13.02 8.27
N ILE A 279 -0.44 14.19 7.63
CA ILE A 279 0.30 15.39 8.05
C ILE A 279 -0.21 15.91 9.40
N PRO A 280 -1.53 16.12 9.62
CA PRO A 280 -2.01 16.61 10.91
C PRO A 280 -1.72 15.65 12.06
N SER A 281 -1.93 14.35 11.86
CA SER A 281 -1.70 13.35 12.90
C SER A 281 -0.21 13.23 13.27
N ALA A 282 0.69 13.17 12.29
CA ALA A 282 2.13 13.13 12.53
C ALA A 282 2.62 14.40 13.24
N THR A 283 2.15 15.56 12.77
CA THR A 283 2.52 16.87 13.31
C THR A 283 2.03 17.04 14.75
N ALA A 284 0.76 16.75 15.03
CA ALA A 284 0.17 16.95 16.34
C ALA A 284 0.77 16.01 17.39
N VAL A 285 0.96 14.73 17.05
CA VAL A 285 1.56 13.75 17.98
C VAL A 285 3.03 14.08 18.23
N TYR A 286 3.81 14.43 17.19
CA TYR A 286 5.20 14.86 17.39
C TYR A 286 5.30 16.17 18.17
N TRP A 287 4.42 17.13 17.91
CA TRP A 287 4.36 18.37 18.68
C TRP A 287 4.08 18.13 20.17
N ALA A 288 3.14 17.22 20.50
CA ALA A 288 2.77 16.92 21.88
C ALA A 288 3.85 16.14 22.65
N PHE A 289 4.51 15.17 22.00
CA PHE A 289 5.37 14.19 22.68
C PHE A 289 6.86 14.27 22.36
N GLY A 290 7.24 14.93 21.27
CA GLY A 290 8.64 15.17 20.90
C GLY A 290 9.49 13.91 20.83
N ASP A 291 10.68 13.96 21.42
CA ASP A 291 11.69 12.90 21.38
C ASP A 291 11.27 11.60 22.12
N GLN A 292 10.19 11.62 22.93
CA GLN A 292 9.66 10.38 23.53
C GLN A 292 9.29 9.34 22.47
N LEU A 293 8.86 9.80 21.28
CA LEU A 293 8.51 8.96 20.15
C LEU A 293 9.70 8.11 19.67
N LEU A 294 10.96 8.53 19.88
CA LEU A 294 12.15 7.75 19.48
C LEU A 294 12.20 6.36 20.14
N HIS A 295 11.56 6.21 21.29
CA HIS A 295 11.48 4.95 22.04
C HIS A 295 10.09 4.29 21.96
N HIS A 296 9.17 4.90 21.20
CA HIS A 296 7.75 4.56 21.14
C HIS A 296 7.27 4.60 19.68
N SER A 297 7.59 3.55 18.91
CA SER A 297 7.32 3.50 17.47
C SER A 297 5.84 3.51 17.09
N ASN A 298 4.95 3.11 18.01
CA ASN A 298 3.50 3.15 17.81
C ASN A 298 2.90 4.34 18.58
N ALA A 299 2.25 5.26 17.86
CA ALA A 299 1.65 6.48 18.41
C ALA A 299 0.66 6.24 19.56
N PHE A 300 -0.06 5.12 19.58
CA PHE A 300 -1.00 4.81 20.66
C PHE A 300 -0.34 4.61 22.02
N SER A 301 0.96 4.33 22.04
CA SER A 301 1.69 4.05 23.27
C SER A 301 1.87 5.26 24.19
N LEU A 302 1.79 6.48 23.65
CA LEU A 302 1.95 7.72 24.41
C LEU A 302 0.62 8.41 24.73
N LEU A 303 -0.47 8.01 24.06
CA LEU A 303 -1.79 8.58 24.33
C LEU A 303 -2.45 7.91 25.55
N PRO A 304 -3.09 8.71 26.43
CA PRO A 304 -3.69 8.20 27.66
C PRO A 304 -4.87 7.26 27.38
N ARG A 305 -5.05 6.25 28.25
CA ARG A 305 -6.17 5.29 28.14
C ARG A 305 -7.50 6.05 28.22
N SER A 306 -8.37 5.84 27.23
CA SER A 306 -9.73 6.37 27.17
C SER A 306 -10.57 5.52 26.22
N ALA A 307 -11.90 5.57 26.35
CA ALA A 307 -12.78 4.85 25.44
C ALA A 307 -12.58 5.25 23.96
N TRP A 308 -12.27 6.53 23.71
CA TRP A 308 -11.96 7.06 22.37
C TRP A 308 -10.65 6.48 21.81
N ARG A 309 -9.62 6.39 22.65
CA ARG A 309 -8.37 5.72 22.28
C ARG A 309 -8.60 4.26 21.95
N ASP A 310 -9.34 3.56 22.82
CA ASP A 310 -9.54 2.13 22.70
C ASP A 310 -10.40 1.81 21.46
N ALA A 311 -11.38 2.66 21.14
CA ALA A 311 -12.09 2.60 19.87
C ALA A 311 -11.14 2.78 18.67
N ALA A 312 -10.21 3.74 18.70
CA ALA A 312 -9.23 3.93 17.63
C ALA A 312 -8.33 2.71 17.46
N VAL A 313 -7.87 2.13 18.57
CA VAL A 313 -7.04 0.90 18.57
C VAL A 313 -7.81 -0.28 17.97
N VAL A 314 -9.08 -0.48 18.34
CA VAL A 314 -9.94 -1.56 17.81
C VAL A 314 -10.23 -1.37 16.32
N LEU A 315 -10.57 -0.15 15.89
CA LEU A 315 -10.79 0.15 14.47
C LEU A 315 -9.53 -0.08 13.65
N MET A 316 -8.38 0.36 14.17
CA MET A 316 -7.09 0.14 13.51
C MET A 316 -6.79 -1.36 13.42
N LEU A 317 -6.99 -2.12 14.50
CA LEU A 317 -6.82 -3.58 14.52
C LEU A 317 -7.65 -4.30 13.43
N ILE A 318 -8.92 -3.93 13.27
CA ILE A 318 -9.78 -4.47 12.21
C ILE A 318 -9.22 -4.07 10.83
N HIS A 319 -8.78 -2.83 10.67
CA HIS A 319 -8.12 -2.36 9.44
C HIS A 319 -6.86 -3.19 9.10
N GLN A 320 -5.97 -3.44 10.06
CA GLN A 320 -4.78 -4.27 9.84
C GLN A 320 -5.14 -5.69 9.40
N PHE A 321 -6.15 -6.30 10.01
CA PHE A 321 -6.61 -7.63 9.64
C PHE A 321 -7.08 -7.69 8.18
N ILE A 322 -7.84 -6.70 7.74
CA ILE A 322 -8.28 -6.57 6.34
C ILE A 322 -7.08 -6.36 5.41
N THR A 323 -6.14 -5.50 5.81
CA THR A 323 -4.92 -5.20 5.03
C THR A 323 -4.01 -6.43 4.91
N PHE A 324 -3.95 -7.28 5.94
CA PHE A 324 -3.26 -8.57 5.86
C PHE A 324 -3.88 -9.46 4.77
N GLY A 325 -5.21 -9.52 4.71
CA GLY A 325 -5.92 -10.24 3.65
C GLY A 325 -5.56 -9.71 2.26
N PHE A 326 -5.57 -8.38 2.09
CA PHE A 326 -5.20 -7.71 0.84
C PHE A 326 -3.79 -8.08 0.36
N ALA A 327 -2.82 -8.07 1.28
CA ALA A 327 -1.44 -8.39 0.95
C ALA A 327 -1.22 -9.90 0.67
N CYS A 328 -1.92 -10.78 1.40
CA CYS A 328 -1.77 -12.24 1.26
C CYS A 328 -2.44 -12.82 0.01
N THR A 329 -3.57 -12.29 -0.45
CA THR A 329 -4.30 -12.94 -1.55
C THR A 329 -3.57 -13.00 -2.89
N PRO A 330 -2.89 -11.94 -3.35
CA PRO A 330 -2.07 -12.07 -4.54
C PRO A 330 -0.98 -13.15 -4.39
N LEU A 331 -0.42 -13.33 -3.18
CA LEU A 331 0.51 -14.43 -2.89
C LEU A 331 -0.16 -15.79 -2.98
N TYR A 332 -1.39 -15.92 -2.46
CA TYR A 332 -2.19 -17.14 -2.60
C TYR A 332 -2.42 -17.50 -4.06
N PHE A 333 -2.80 -16.54 -4.90
CA PHE A 333 -3.02 -16.80 -6.33
C PHE A 333 -1.75 -17.17 -7.07
N VAL A 334 -0.62 -16.49 -6.80
CA VAL A 334 0.67 -16.87 -7.37
C VAL A 334 1.04 -18.29 -6.94
N TRP A 335 0.90 -18.62 -5.65
CA TRP A 335 1.21 -19.94 -5.13
C TRP A 335 0.29 -21.03 -5.69
N GLU A 336 -1.02 -20.78 -5.77
CA GLU A 336 -1.98 -21.70 -6.40
C GLU A 336 -1.63 -21.99 -7.85
N LYS A 337 -1.21 -20.98 -8.62
CA LYS A 337 -0.75 -21.15 -10.01
C LYS A 337 0.51 -22.02 -10.07
N VAL A 338 1.45 -21.83 -9.14
CA VAL A 338 2.68 -22.66 -9.04
C VAL A 338 2.35 -24.12 -8.72
N VAL A 339 1.39 -24.37 -7.83
CA VAL A 339 0.98 -25.73 -7.43
C VAL A 339 -0.03 -26.34 -8.42
N GLY A 340 -0.51 -25.58 -9.42
CA GLY A 340 -1.49 -26.04 -10.41
C GLY A 340 -2.92 -26.18 -9.88
N MET A 341 -3.24 -25.51 -8.76
CA MET A 341 -4.50 -25.64 -8.04
C MET A 341 -5.44 -24.43 -8.20
N HIS A 342 -5.04 -23.42 -8.99
CA HIS A 342 -5.76 -22.16 -9.14
C HIS A 342 -7.21 -22.33 -9.66
N ASP A 343 -7.42 -23.23 -10.62
CA ASP A 343 -8.72 -23.44 -11.27
C ASP A 343 -9.64 -24.41 -10.49
N THR A 344 -9.21 -24.86 -9.31
CA THR A 344 -9.96 -25.82 -8.51
C THR A 344 -11.21 -25.18 -7.91
N LYS A 345 -12.38 -25.84 -8.06
CA LYS A 345 -13.66 -25.35 -7.52
C LYS A 345 -13.79 -25.49 -6.00
N SER A 346 -13.07 -26.43 -5.38
CA SER A 346 -13.12 -26.67 -3.93
C SER A 346 -12.31 -25.64 -3.14
N ILE A 347 -13.01 -24.81 -2.35
CA ILE A 347 -12.39 -23.81 -1.45
C ILE A 347 -11.55 -24.48 -0.37
N CYS A 348 -12.00 -25.60 0.19
CA CYS A 348 -11.26 -26.29 1.24
C CYS A 348 -9.89 -26.79 0.74
N LEU A 349 -9.86 -27.36 -0.47
CA LEU A 349 -8.61 -27.82 -1.08
C LEU A 349 -7.66 -26.66 -1.37
N ARG A 350 -8.19 -25.54 -1.91
CA ARG A 350 -7.41 -24.30 -2.10
C ARG A 350 -6.90 -23.73 -0.78
N ALA A 351 -7.72 -23.73 0.28
CA ALA A 351 -7.35 -23.25 1.60
C ALA A 351 -6.16 -24.04 2.17
N VAL A 352 -6.19 -25.38 2.06
CA VAL A 352 -5.06 -26.24 2.46
C VAL A 352 -3.80 -25.90 1.65
N CYS A 353 -3.92 -25.72 0.33
CA CYS A 353 -2.81 -25.32 -0.53
C CYS A 353 -2.22 -23.94 -0.19
N ARG A 354 -3.01 -23.03 0.40
CA ARG A 354 -2.58 -21.66 0.77
C ARG A 354 -1.88 -21.56 2.13
N LEU A 355 -2.12 -22.48 3.05
CA LEU A 355 -1.49 -22.48 4.38
C LEU A 355 0.05 -22.38 4.33
N PRO A 356 0.77 -23.07 3.42
CA PRO A 356 2.21 -22.89 3.23
C PRO A 356 2.68 -21.45 3.00
N VAL A 357 1.83 -20.57 2.46
CA VAL A 357 2.15 -19.14 2.27
C VAL A 357 2.10 -18.37 3.59
N VAL A 358 1.19 -18.74 4.51
CA VAL A 358 1.00 -18.04 5.79
C VAL A 358 2.08 -18.41 6.80
N ILE A 359 2.57 -19.66 6.78
CA ILE A 359 3.60 -20.15 7.70
C ILE A 359 4.86 -19.26 7.75
N PRO A 360 5.53 -18.92 6.62
CA PRO A 360 6.70 -18.05 6.65
C PRO A 360 6.37 -16.64 7.10
N ILE A 361 5.20 -16.11 6.76
CA ILE A 361 4.73 -14.79 7.22
C ILE A 361 4.60 -14.78 8.75
N TRP A 362 3.97 -15.80 9.29
CA TRP A 362 3.77 -15.95 10.73
C TRP A 362 5.12 -16.11 11.44
N PHE A 363 6.00 -16.97 10.93
CA PHE A 363 7.34 -17.15 11.46
C PHE A 363 8.15 -15.85 11.50
N LEU A 364 8.15 -15.09 10.39
CA LEU A 364 8.87 -13.81 10.28
C LEU A 364 8.32 -12.76 11.25
N ALA A 365 7.01 -12.74 11.49
CA ALA A 365 6.41 -11.83 12.47
C ALA A 365 6.83 -12.15 13.92
N ILE A 366 7.02 -13.44 14.24
CA ILE A 366 7.44 -13.88 15.58
C ILE A 366 8.93 -13.59 15.80
N ILE A 367 9.78 -13.87 14.82
CA ILE A 367 11.24 -13.71 14.94
C ILE A 367 11.68 -12.24 14.96
N PHE A 368 11.02 -11.36 14.18
CA PHE A 368 11.36 -9.95 14.05
C PHE A 368 10.18 -9.01 14.44
N PRO A 369 9.84 -8.87 15.74
CA PRO A 369 8.69 -8.07 16.19
C PRO A 369 8.95 -6.55 16.18
N PHE A 370 9.86 -6.06 15.33
CA PHE A 370 10.39 -4.69 15.33
C PHE A 370 9.57 -3.76 14.44
N PHE A 371 8.41 -3.36 14.95
CA PHE A 371 7.36 -2.69 14.18
C PHE A 371 7.82 -1.45 13.36
N GLY A 372 8.58 -0.50 13.92
CA GLY A 372 9.14 0.63 13.16
C GLY A 372 10.33 0.25 12.26
N PRO A 373 11.37 -0.42 12.79
CA PRO A 373 12.54 -0.83 12.03
C PRO A 373 12.23 -1.69 10.79
N ILE A 374 11.30 -2.64 10.88
CA ILE A 374 10.92 -3.48 9.74
C ILE A 374 10.26 -2.65 8.62
N ASN A 375 9.44 -1.64 8.96
CA ASN A 375 8.83 -0.75 7.97
C ASN A 375 9.90 0.03 7.20
N SER A 376 10.90 0.58 7.91
CA SER A 376 12.01 1.31 7.27
C SER A 376 12.89 0.41 6.38
N ALA A 377 13.12 -0.85 6.80
CA ALA A 377 13.88 -1.83 6.01
C ALA A 377 13.13 -2.24 4.74
N VAL A 378 11.83 -2.52 4.83
CA VAL A 378 10.97 -2.81 3.68
C VAL A 378 10.85 -1.59 2.76
N GLY A 379 10.73 -0.39 3.33
CA GLY A 379 10.75 0.88 2.61
C GLY A 379 12.00 1.04 1.74
N SER A 380 13.18 0.93 2.37
CA SER A 380 14.45 1.10 1.68
C SER A 380 14.74 0.02 0.64
N LEU A 381 14.48 -1.25 0.93
CA LEU A 381 14.92 -2.37 0.11
C LEU A 381 13.90 -2.80 -0.95
N LEU A 382 12.60 -2.69 -0.67
CA LEU A 382 11.55 -3.20 -1.55
C LEU A 382 10.77 -2.07 -2.19
N VAL A 383 10.27 -1.13 -1.40
CA VAL A 383 9.43 -0.02 -1.89
C VAL A 383 10.20 0.88 -2.85
N SER A 384 11.48 1.18 -2.54
CA SER A 384 12.37 1.89 -3.46
C SER A 384 12.32 1.32 -4.89
N PHE A 385 12.26 0.00 -5.03
CA PHE A 385 12.19 -0.65 -6.34
C PHE A 385 10.77 -0.80 -6.86
N THR A 386 9.85 -1.36 -6.07
CA THR A 386 8.47 -1.67 -6.53
C THR A 386 7.68 -0.43 -6.88
N VAL A 387 7.82 0.65 -6.11
CA VAL A 387 7.03 1.87 -6.26
C VAL A 387 7.71 2.87 -7.18
N TYR A 388 9.03 2.98 -7.12
CA TYR A 388 9.74 4.10 -7.75
C TYR A 388 10.64 3.68 -8.90
N VAL A 389 11.67 2.87 -8.64
CA VAL A 389 12.70 2.56 -9.64
C VAL A 389 12.16 1.72 -10.80
N ILE A 390 11.47 0.61 -10.52
CA ILE A 390 10.98 -0.32 -11.57
C ILE A 390 9.97 0.38 -12.49
N PRO A 391 8.91 1.06 -12.00
CA PRO A 391 7.97 1.75 -12.88
C PRO A 391 8.63 2.84 -13.74
N ALA A 392 9.54 3.63 -13.17
CA ALA A 392 10.24 4.69 -13.90
C ALA A 392 11.17 4.15 -14.98
N LEU A 393 11.94 3.09 -14.68
CA LEU A 393 12.78 2.40 -15.66
C LEU A 393 11.93 1.73 -16.74
N ALA A 394 10.87 1.02 -16.35
CA ALA A 394 9.98 0.34 -17.29
C ALA A 394 9.37 1.30 -18.30
N HIS A 395 8.95 2.48 -17.85
CA HIS A 395 8.47 3.55 -18.73
C HIS A 395 9.57 4.04 -19.69
N MET A 396 10.76 4.36 -19.18
CA MET A 396 11.87 4.82 -20.04
C MET A 396 12.33 3.77 -21.05
N LEU A 397 12.24 2.49 -20.73
CA LEU A 397 12.64 1.42 -21.64
C LEU A 397 11.56 1.13 -22.69
N THR A 398 10.28 1.14 -22.28
CA THR A 398 9.15 0.91 -23.20
C THR A 398 9.11 1.95 -24.32
N TYR A 399 9.43 3.21 -24.00
CA TYR A 399 9.36 4.34 -24.94
C TYR A 399 10.72 4.79 -25.50
N ARG A 400 11.76 3.94 -25.41
CA ARG A 400 13.13 4.31 -25.81
C ARG A 400 13.25 4.72 -27.29
N SER A 401 12.48 4.10 -28.17
CA SER A 401 12.52 4.38 -29.61
C SER A 401 11.58 5.53 -30.01
N ALA A 402 11.91 6.23 -31.11
CA ALA A 402 11.03 7.27 -31.66
C ALA A 402 9.67 6.68 -32.11
N SER A 403 9.70 5.50 -32.73
CA SER A 403 8.48 4.79 -33.16
C SER A 403 7.57 4.44 -31.98
N ALA A 404 8.12 3.96 -30.84
CA ALA A 404 7.32 3.67 -29.66
C ALA A 404 6.63 4.92 -29.10
N ARG A 405 7.29 6.08 -29.11
CA ARG A 405 6.71 7.36 -28.65
C ARG A 405 5.65 7.90 -29.60
N GLN A 406 5.84 7.74 -30.91
CA GLN A 406 4.86 8.12 -31.92
C GLN A 406 3.58 7.28 -31.81
N ASN A 407 3.72 5.98 -31.58
CA ASN A 407 2.61 5.03 -31.51
C ASN A 407 2.06 4.79 -30.09
N ALA A 408 2.57 5.51 -29.09
CA ALA A 408 2.14 5.38 -27.69
C ALA A 408 0.64 5.60 -27.53
N ALA A 409 -0.02 4.70 -26.80
CA ALA A 409 -1.46 4.76 -26.53
C ALA A 409 -1.84 6.02 -25.73
N GLU A 410 -0.95 6.47 -24.84
CA GLU A 410 -1.05 7.75 -24.15
C GLU A 410 0.10 8.68 -24.57
N LYS A 411 -0.13 10.00 -24.48
CA LYS A 411 0.87 11.04 -24.74
C LYS A 411 1.30 11.71 -23.43
N PRO A 412 2.50 12.34 -23.38
CA PRO A 412 2.95 13.06 -22.20
C PRO A 412 1.90 14.04 -21.68
N PRO A 413 1.83 14.26 -20.36
CA PRO A 413 0.79 15.10 -19.77
C PRO A 413 0.90 16.55 -20.24
N PHE A 414 -0.22 17.28 -20.21
CA PHE A 414 -0.28 18.66 -20.69
C PHE A 414 0.70 19.61 -19.99
N PHE A 415 0.99 19.38 -18.70
CA PHE A 415 1.93 20.18 -17.91
C PHE A 415 3.40 19.82 -18.15
N LEU A 416 3.67 18.69 -18.83
CA LEU A 416 5.01 18.24 -19.18
C LEU A 416 4.99 17.56 -20.57
N PRO A 417 4.69 18.32 -21.65
CA PRO A 417 4.37 17.75 -22.96
C PRO A 417 5.57 17.13 -23.69
N SER A 418 6.78 17.34 -23.17
CA SER A 418 8.03 16.86 -23.76
C SER A 418 8.41 15.48 -23.21
N TRP A 419 8.59 14.50 -24.12
CA TRP A 419 9.17 13.20 -23.76
C TRP A 419 10.54 13.33 -23.10
N THR A 420 11.38 14.27 -23.52
CA THR A 420 12.69 14.50 -22.91
C THR A 420 12.54 14.92 -21.44
N ALA A 421 11.55 15.78 -21.15
CA ALA A 421 11.25 16.18 -19.77
C ALA A 421 10.73 14.98 -18.95
N VAL A 422 9.85 14.15 -19.52
CA VAL A 422 9.36 12.92 -18.84
C VAL A 422 10.53 12.01 -18.48
N TYR A 423 11.48 11.81 -19.41
CA TYR A 423 12.69 11.04 -19.17
C TYR A 423 13.58 11.65 -18.09
N ALA A 424 13.75 12.98 -18.08
CA ALA A 424 14.53 13.66 -17.06
C ALA A 424 13.92 13.47 -15.66
N VAL A 425 12.59 13.59 -15.52
CA VAL A 425 11.89 13.35 -14.25
C VAL A 425 12.03 11.89 -13.83
N ASN A 426 11.88 10.94 -14.75
CA ASN A 426 12.03 9.51 -14.43
C ASN A 426 13.47 9.16 -14.03
N ALA A 427 14.47 9.72 -14.73
CA ALA A 427 15.87 9.56 -14.36
C ALA A 427 16.16 10.15 -12.98
N PHE A 428 15.60 11.34 -12.67
CA PHE A 428 15.69 11.93 -11.33
C PHE A 428 15.08 11.02 -10.26
N VAL A 429 13.87 10.49 -10.48
CA VAL A 429 13.21 9.54 -9.55
C VAL A 429 14.11 8.33 -9.29
N VAL A 430 14.63 7.73 -10.35
CA VAL A 430 15.51 6.55 -10.25
C VAL A 430 16.76 6.87 -9.45
N ILE A 431 17.48 7.95 -9.80
CA ILE A 431 18.74 8.32 -9.14
C ILE A 431 18.49 8.70 -7.67
N TRP A 432 17.49 9.56 -7.41
CA TRP A 432 17.16 10.00 -6.07
C TRP A 432 16.79 8.82 -5.16
N VAL A 433 15.86 7.97 -5.60
CA VAL A 433 15.38 6.86 -4.77
C VAL A 433 16.45 5.77 -4.64
N PHE A 434 17.27 5.55 -5.66
CA PHE A 434 18.38 4.61 -5.56
C PHE A 434 19.45 5.08 -4.56
N VAL A 435 19.80 6.37 -4.56
CA VAL A 435 20.82 6.92 -3.65
C VAL A 435 20.27 7.12 -2.23
N VAL A 436 19.15 7.82 -2.09
CA VAL A 436 18.59 8.21 -0.78
C VAL A 436 17.75 7.09 -0.17
N GLY A 437 16.89 6.44 -0.96
CA GLY A 437 16.01 5.38 -0.49
C GLY A 437 16.74 4.06 -0.27
N PHE A 438 17.36 3.51 -1.32
CA PHE A 438 18.06 2.23 -1.25
C PHE A 438 19.47 2.35 -0.65
N GLY A 439 20.29 3.30 -1.10
CA GLY A 439 21.68 3.45 -0.64
C GLY A 439 21.78 3.88 0.83
N LEU A 440 21.59 5.17 1.09
CA LEU A 440 21.69 5.75 2.44
C LEU A 440 20.59 5.21 3.37
N GLY A 441 19.37 5.13 2.84
CA GLY A 441 18.22 4.60 3.54
C GLY A 441 18.34 3.12 3.87
N GLY A 442 18.85 2.28 2.96
CA GLY A 442 19.09 0.86 3.22
C GLY A 442 20.18 0.64 4.24
N TRP A 443 21.30 1.37 4.15
CA TRP A 443 22.34 1.35 5.17
C TRP A 443 21.78 1.71 6.56
N ALA A 444 21.06 2.83 6.66
CA ALA A 444 20.53 3.32 7.93
C ALA A 444 19.48 2.36 8.52
N SER A 445 18.51 1.92 7.69
CA SER A 445 17.44 1.03 8.12
C SER A 445 17.99 -0.33 8.55
N MET A 446 18.96 -0.88 7.83
CA MET A 446 19.58 -2.17 8.18
C MET A 446 20.46 -2.04 9.42
N THR A 447 21.23 -0.97 9.55
CA THR A 447 22.01 -0.70 10.77
C THR A 447 21.10 -0.58 11.99
N ASN A 448 19.97 0.13 11.86
CA ASN A 448 18.98 0.22 12.93
C ASN A 448 18.37 -1.15 13.23
N PHE A 449 17.98 -1.92 12.20
CA PHE A 449 17.39 -3.25 12.35
C PHE A 449 18.34 -4.23 13.08
N ILE A 450 19.60 -4.31 12.65
CA ILE A 450 20.64 -5.12 13.30
C ILE A 450 20.81 -4.69 14.74
N LYS A 451 20.90 -3.39 15.02
CA LYS A 451 20.99 -2.89 16.39
C LYS A 451 19.82 -3.33 17.26
N GLN A 452 18.59 -3.36 16.74
CA GLN A 452 17.44 -3.86 17.50
C GLN A 452 17.54 -5.36 17.77
N VAL A 453 18.02 -6.14 16.80
CA VAL A 453 18.32 -7.57 16.99
C VAL A 453 19.37 -7.75 18.08
N ASP A 454 20.47 -6.99 18.05
CA ASP A 454 21.53 -7.06 19.05
C ASP A 454 21.05 -6.65 20.46
N THR A 455 20.09 -5.72 20.54
CA THR A 455 19.60 -5.16 21.80
C THR A 455 18.50 -6.02 22.42
N PHE A 456 17.56 -6.52 21.63
CA PHE A 456 16.36 -7.25 22.12
C PHE A 456 16.42 -8.76 21.86
N GLY A 457 17.35 -9.22 21.02
CA GLY A 457 17.42 -10.59 20.55
C GLY A 457 16.38 -10.93 19.47
N LEU A 458 16.58 -12.08 18.84
CA LEU A 458 15.55 -12.72 18.02
C LEU A 458 14.43 -13.26 18.91
N PHE A 459 13.20 -13.30 18.41
CA PHE A 459 12.03 -13.80 19.16
C PHE A 459 11.75 -13.04 20.47
N ALA A 460 12.08 -11.76 20.53
CA ALA A 460 11.83 -10.92 21.70
C ALA A 460 10.37 -11.05 22.16
N LYS A 461 10.14 -11.34 23.45
CA LYS A 461 8.78 -11.47 24.01
C LYS A 461 7.96 -10.19 23.81
N CYS A 462 8.60 -9.04 24.00
CA CYS A 462 7.94 -7.75 23.89
C CYS A 462 8.92 -6.67 23.42
N TYR A 463 8.64 -6.06 22.27
CA TYR A 463 9.40 -4.91 21.74
C TYR A 463 8.80 -3.59 22.25
N GLN A 464 9.63 -2.72 22.84
CA GLN A 464 9.22 -1.42 23.42
C GLN A 464 8.03 -1.55 24.39
N CYS A 465 8.12 -2.49 25.33
CA CYS A 465 7.16 -2.66 26.41
C CYS A 465 7.82 -2.26 27.74
N PRO A 466 7.05 -1.80 28.74
CA PRO A 466 7.58 -1.59 30.07
C PRO A 466 8.25 -2.89 30.59
N PRO A 467 9.38 -2.79 31.32
CA PRO A 467 9.98 -3.96 31.93
C PRO A 467 8.97 -4.66 32.85
N SER A 468 8.85 -5.98 32.73
CA SER A 468 7.97 -6.76 33.60
C SER A 468 8.42 -6.57 35.05
N PRO A 469 7.50 -6.47 36.04
CA PRO A 469 7.90 -6.44 37.46
C PRO A 469 8.77 -7.65 37.86
N SER A 470 8.69 -8.76 37.12
CA SER A 470 9.54 -9.95 37.32
C SER A 470 10.99 -9.81 36.84
N SER A 471 11.33 -8.78 36.04
CA SER A 471 12.69 -8.57 35.51
C SER A 471 13.57 -7.68 36.40
N LYS A 472 13.10 -7.32 37.60
CA LYS A 472 13.91 -6.59 38.60
C LYS A 472 14.73 -7.51 39.53
N HIS A 473 14.68 -8.82 39.32
CA HIS A 473 15.29 -9.82 40.22
C HIS A 473 16.31 -10.76 39.55
N HIS A 474 16.87 -10.41 38.39
CA HIS A 474 17.98 -11.16 37.80
C HIS A 474 19.16 -10.27 37.47
#